data_AF-A0A9D1NL23-F1
#
_entry.id   AF-A0A9D1NL23-F1
#
_cell.length_a   1.000
_cell.length_b   1.000
_cell.length_c   1.000
_cell.angle_alpha   90.00
_cell.angle_beta   90.00
_cell.angle_gamma   90.00
#
_symmetry.space_group_name_H-M   'P 1'
#
loop_
_entity.id
_entity.type
_entity.pdbx_description
1 polymer ?
#
loop_
_entity_poly.entity_id
_entity_poly.type
_entity_poly.pdbx_seq_one_letter_code
_entity_poly.pdbx_strand_id
1 'polypeptide(L)'
;VLDLRDRLGRAGTRRCRFTGICVVARKFFDEIPAGKIESVVEAFLRIAARGDGGLRGVVDDAGTWRDLGTPEDYAAAQREFSAA
;
A
#
# COMPACT_ATOMS: atom_id res chain seq x y z
N VAL A 1 -2.30 3.11 10.38
CA VAL A 1 -3.18 3.13 9.18
C VAL A 1 -4.52 2.56 9.61
N LEU A 2 -5.63 3.21 9.25
CA LEU A 2 -6.97 2.84 9.77
C LEU A 2 -7.83 2.08 8.74
N ASP A 3 -7.59 2.31 7.45
CA ASP A 3 -8.34 1.70 6.35
C ASP A 3 -7.46 1.67 5.09
N LEU A 4 -7.79 0.78 4.16
CA LEU A 4 -7.24 0.71 2.81
C LEU A 4 -8.38 0.41 1.83
N ARG A 5 -8.40 1.09 0.68
CA ARG A 5 -9.43 0.92 -0.37
C ARG A 5 -10.87 1.12 0.14
N ASP A 6 -11.03 1.92 1.20
CA ASP A 6 -12.33 2.24 1.82
C ASP A 6 -13.13 0.99 2.24
N ARG A 7 -12.45 -0.08 2.65
CA ARG A 7 -13.08 -1.39 2.93
C ARG A 7 -13.59 -1.53 4.36
N LEU A 8 -13.07 -0.74 5.31
CA LEU A 8 -13.51 -0.75 6.71
C LEU A 8 -14.41 0.44 7.06
N GLY A 9 -14.58 1.41 6.16
CA GLY A 9 -15.37 2.62 6.37
C GLY A 9 -14.79 3.55 7.45
N ARG A 10 -13.50 3.45 7.74
CA ARG A 10 -12.86 4.22 8.82
C ARG A 10 -12.20 5.48 8.28
N ALA A 11 -12.73 6.63 8.66
CA ALA A 11 -12.14 7.92 8.29
C ALA A 11 -10.83 8.15 9.06
N GLY A 12 -9.73 8.33 8.32
CA GLY A 12 -8.46 8.80 8.85
C GLY A 12 -8.31 10.32 8.76
N THR A 13 -7.22 10.85 9.30
CA THR A 13 -6.90 12.29 9.22
C THR A 13 -6.49 12.74 7.82
N ARG A 14 -6.03 11.82 6.97
CA ARG A 14 -5.66 12.07 5.57
C ARG A 14 -5.79 10.81 4.72
N ARG A 15 -6.02 10.98 3.41
CA ARG A 15 -5.89 9.90 2.42
C ARG A 15 -4.47 9.87 1.89
N CYS A 16 -3.88 8.68 1.83
CA CYS A 16 -2.52 8.45 1.34
C CYS A 16 -2.54 7.34 0.29
N ARG A 17 -1.56 7.35 -0.61
CA ARG A 17 -1.33 6.25 -1.55
C ARG A 17 -0.44 5.20 -0.89
N PHE A 18 -0.83 3.93 -0.99
CA PHE A 18 0.07 2.83 -0.70
C PHE A 18 0.98 2.60 -1.92
N THR A 19 2.29 2.69 -1.72
CA THR A 19 3.30 2.69 -2.80
C THR A 19 3.72 1.29 -3.27
N GLY A 20 3.19 0.23 -2.65
CA GLY A 20 3.70 -1.14 -2.82
C GLY A 20 4.97 -1.44 -2.01
N ILE A 21 5.57 -0.44 -1.36
CA ILE A 21 6.74 -0.60 -0.50
C ILE A 21 6.27 -0.79 0.94
N CYS A 22 6.67 -1.89 1.57
CA CYS A 22 6.36 -2.15 2.97
C CYS A 22 7.46 -2.97 3.65
N VAL A 23 7.52 -2.86 4.97
CA VAL A 23 8.31 -3.73 5.83
C VAL A 23 7.32 -4.50 6.70
N VAL A 24 7.47 -5.82 6.76
CA VAL A 24 6.58 -6.69 7.53
C VAL A 24 7.38 -7.55 8.50
N ALA A 25 6.84 -7.77 9.69
CA ALA A 25 7.39 -8.74 10.64
C ALA A 25 6.98 -10.17 10.25
N ARG A 26 7.69 -11.19 10.73
CA ARG A 26 7.38 -12.60 10.43
C ARG A 26 5.92 -12.99 10.71
N LYS A 27 5.33 -12.47 11.79
CA LYS A 27 3.91 -12.70 12.15
C LYS A 27 2.90 -12.22 11.11
N PHE A 28 3.32 -11.37 10.17
CA PHE A 28 2.46 -10.91 9.08
C PHE A 28 1.96 -12.06 8.20
N PHE A 29 2.77 -13.10 8.02
CA PHE A 29 2.40 -14.25 7.19
C PHE A 29 1.21 -15.04 7.78
N ASP A 30 0.92 -14.89 9.07
CA ASP A 30 -0.26 -15.50 9.71
C ASP A 30 -1.58 -14.88 9.22
N GLU A 31 -1.52 -13.70 8.59
CA GLU A 31 -2.68 -12.99 8.01
C GLU A 31 -2.94 -13.38 6.54
N ILE A 32 -2.07 -14.19 5.95
CA ILE A 32 -2.15 -14.65 4.55
C ILE A 32 -2.66 -16.09 4.54
N PRO A 33 -3.85 -16.37 3.99
CA PRO A 33 -4.37 -17.72 3.91
C PRO A 33 -3.51 -18.62 3.03
N ALA A 34 -3.17 -19.81 3.54
CA ALA A 34 -2.41 -20.79 2.79
C ALA A 34 -3.12 -21.20 1.49
N GLY A 35 -2.36 -21.29 0.40
CA GLY A 35 -2.88 -21.72 -0.90
C GLY A 35 -3.78 -20.71 -1.62
N LYS A 36 -3.95 -19.49 -1.08
CA LYS A 36 -4.77 -18.45 -1.70
C LYS A 36 -3.90 -17.33 -2.28
N ILE A 37 -4.10 -17.04 -3.56
CA ILE A 37 -3.53 -15.85 -4.20
C ILE A 37 -4.48 -14.68 -3.91
N GLU A 38 -4.01 -13.68 -3.20
CA GLU A 38 -4.77 -12.47 -2.91
C GLU A 38 -3.85 -11.25 -2.78
N SER A 39 -4.45 -10.07 -2.82
CA SER A 39 -3.75 -8.81 -2.60
C SER A 39 -3.22 -8.73 -1.16
N VAL A 40 -1.97 -8.29 -0.99
CA VAL A 40 -1.37 -8.00 0.33
C VAL A 40 -2.22 -7.04 1.18
N VAL A 41 -3.01 -6.20 0.52
CA VAL A 41 -3.99 -5.30 1.18
C VAL A 41 -5.00 -6.07 2.02
N GLU A 42 -5.38 -7.29 1.67
CA GLU A 42 -6.33 -8.08 2.47
C GLU A 42 -5.75 -8.45 3.84
N ALA A 43 -4.47 -8.80 3.89
CA ALA A 43 -3.75 -9.02 5.15
C ALA A 43 -3.63 -7.72 5.96
N PHE A 44 -3.34 -6.59 5.32
CA PHE A 44 -3.33 -5.29 6.00
C PHE A 44 -4.71 -4.91 6.57
N LEU A 45 -5.79 -5.20 5.84
CA LEU A 45 -7.16 -4.95 6.30
C LEU A 45 -7.51 -5.81 7.51
N ARG A 46 -7.09 -7.08 7.54
CA ARG A 46 -7.24 -7.94 8.74
C ARG A 46 -6.52 -7.36 9.94
N ILE A 47 -5.27 -6.90 9.78
CA ILE A 47 -4.51 -6.26 10.87
C ILE A 47 -5.18 -4.95 11.31
N ALA A 48 -5.58 -4.10 10.37
CA ALA A 48 -6.24 -2.82 10.66
C ALA A 48 -7.56 -3.03 11.41
N ALA A 49 -8.34 -4.06 11.05
CA ALA A 49 -9.60 -4.39 11.68
C ALA A 49 -9.46 -4.66 13.19
N ARG A 50 -8.35 -5.30 13.62
CA ARG A 50 -8.05 -5.60 15.03
C ARG A 50 -7.91 -4.34 15.90
N GLY A 51 -7.45 -3.23 15.33
CA GLY A 51 -7.33 -1.95 16.04
C GLY A 51 -6.25 -1.89 17.12
N ASP A 52 -5.33 -2.86 17.15
CA ASP A 52 -4.27 -3.02 18.16
C ASP A 52 -2.97 -2.27 17.82
N GLY A 53 -2.98 -1.48 16.73
CA GLY A 53 -1.79 -0.76 16.27
C GLY A 53 -0.76 -1.63 15.53
N GLY A 54 -1.13 -2.86 15.13
CA GLY A 54 -0.29 -3.75 14.34
C GLY A 54 0.04 -3.25 12.92
N LEU A 55 -0.68 -2.25 12.42
CA LEU A 55 -0.43 -1.63 11.12
C LEU A 55 -0.13 -0.12 11.24
N ARG A 56 1.10 0.24 10.88
CA ARG A 56 1.60 1.62 10.86
C ARG A 56 2.00 2.02 9.45
N GLY A 57 2.14 3.32 9.23
CA GLY A 57 2.53 3.86 7.94
C GLY A 57 3.42 5.07 8.14
N VAL A 58 4.36 5.25 7.22
CA VAL A 58 5.16 6.46 7.05
C VAL A 58 4.68 7.12 5.77
N VAL A 59 4.70 8.45 5.74
CA VAL A 59 4.50 9.19 4.49
C VAL A 59 5.77 9.94 4.22
N ASP A 60 6.27 9.75 3.02
CA ASP A 60 7.47 10.37 2.48
C ASP A 60 7.10 10.97 1.12
N ASP A 61 7.14 12.30 1.07
CA ASP A 61 6.83 13.09 -0.12
C ASP A 61 8.11 13.71 -0.71
N ALA A 62 9.31 13.27 -0.29
CA ALA A 62 10.58 13.85 -0.71
C ALA A 62 11.01 13.47 -2.14
N GLY A 63 10.31 12.52 -2.79
CA GLY A 63 10.67 12.03 -4.11
C GLY A 63 9.46 11.75 -5.01
N THR A 64 9.74 11.34 -6.24
CA THR A 64 8.72 10.96 -7.22
C THR A 64 8.41 9.47 -7.14
N TRP A 65 7.13 9.13 -7.19
CA TRP A 65 6.66 7.74 -7.27
C TRP A 65 5.62 7.60 -8.38
N ARG A 66 5.67 6.49 -9.12
CA ARG A 66 4.72 6.14 -10.19
C ARG A 66 4.37 4.66 -10.11
N ASP A 67 3.10 4.34 -10.35
CA ASP A 67 2.65 2.97 -10.64
C ASP A 67 2.77 2.76 -12.15
N LEU A 68 3.58 1.80 -12.59
CA LEU A 68 3.84 1.56 -14.01
C LEU A 68 3.02 0.35 -14.48
N GLY A 69 1.69 0.52 -14.47
CA GLY A 69 0.74 -0.55 -14.78
C GLY A 69 0.46 -0.73 -16.27
N THR A 70 0.74 0.29 -17.09
CA THR A 70 0.48 0.29 -18.54
C THR A 70 1.68 0.77 -19.35
N PRO A 71 1.75 0.44 -20.65
CA PRO A 71 2.74 1.03 -21.56
C PRO A 71 2.70 2.57 -21.57
N GLU A 72 1.51 3.17 -21.44
CA GLU A 72 1.31 4.60 -21.36
C GLU A 72 1.92 5.20 -20.09
N ASP A 73 1.72 4.56 -18.93
CA ASP A 73 2.33 4.96 -17.65
C ASP A 73 3.86 4.91 -17.74
N TYR A 74 4.39 3.84 -18.33
CA TYR A 74 5.82 3.68 -18.56
C TYR A 74 6.37 4.78 -19.47
N ALA A 75 5.75 5.03 -20.62
CA ALA A 75 6.20 6.05 -21.57
C ALA A 75 6.14 7.46 -20.97
N ALA A 76 5.14 7.74 -20.12
CA ALA A 76 5.06 8.99 -19.38
C ALA A 76 6.20 9.14 -18.38
N ALA A 77 6.47 8.11 -17.57
CA ALA A 77 7.57 8.10 -16.61
C ALA A 77 8.94 8.27 -17.30
N GLN A 78 9.15 7.62 -18.45
CA GLN A 78 10.38 7.76 -19.23
C GLN A 78 10.60 9.20 -19.73
N ARG A 79 9.54 9.86 -20.22
CA ARG A 79 9.61 11.26 -20.69
C ARG A 79 9.95 12.21 -19.54
N GLU A 80 9.30 12.02 -18.39
CA GLU A 80 9.54 12.80 -17.19
C GLU A 80 11.00 12.63 -16.71
N PHE A 81 11.48 11.39 -16.64
CA PHE A 81 12.84 11.09 -16.20
C PHE A 81 13.92 11.62 -17.17
N SER A 82 13.65 11.59 -18.47
CA SER A 82 14.60 12.09 -19.48
C SER A 82 14.66 13.63 -19.56
N ALA A 83 13.70 14.32 -18.95
CA ALA A 83 13.61 15.79 -18.94
C ALA A 83 14.16 16.43 -17.65
N ALA A 84 14.50 15.62 -16.64
CA ALA A 84 15.10 16.02 -15.38
C ALA A 84 16.64 15.99 -15.46
#